data_AF-A0A941GHM3-F1
#
_entry.id   AF-A0A941GHM3-F1
#
_cell.length_a   1.000
_cell.length_b   1.000
_cell.length_c   1.000
_cell.angle_alpha   90.00
_cell.angle_beta   90.00
_cell.angle_gamma   90.00
#
_symmetry.space_group_name_H-M   'P 1'
#
loop_
_entity.id
_entity.type
_entity.pdbx_description
1 polymer ?
#
loop_
_entity_poly.entity_id
_entity_poly.type
_entity_poly.pdbx_seq_one_letter_code
_entity_poly.pdbx_strand_id
1 'polypeptide(L)'
;SIDTALSLAGKVDWVWVDCFTRFPLSGDEARRLQDAGFRLCIVSPELQGRNAETEIPAYAALLTERGIAAQAVCTKRPDLWKIALGLQ
;
A
#
# COMPACT_ATOMS: atom_id res chain seq x y z
N SER A 1 -14.81 4.82 1.25
CA SER A 1 -14.15 5.64 2.30
C SER A 1 -13.38 4.71 3.22
N ILE A 2 -12.38 5.21 3.95
CA ILE A 2 -11.71 4.45 5.02
C ILE A 2 -12.66 4.16 6.21
N ASP A 3 -13.72 4.95 6.38
CA ASP A 3 -14.69 4.76 7.49
C ASP A 3 -15.39 3.41 7.42
N THR A 4 -15.65 2.91 6.21
CA THR A 4 -16.22 1.57 6.00
C THR A 4 -15.27 0.50 6.52
N ALA A 5 -13.97 0.63 6.23
CA ALA A 5 -12.97 -0.30 6.76
C ALA A 5 -12.90 -0.21 8.28
N LEU A 6 -12.87 1.01 8.86
CA LEU A 6 -12.86 1.22 10.31
C LEU A 6 -14.06 0.59 11.02
N SER A 7 -15.24 0.56 10.41
CA SER A 7 -16.42 -0.11 11.00
C SER A 7 -16.28 -1.64 11.11
N LEU A 8 -15.27 -2.22 10.47
CA LEU A 8 -14.93 -3.64 10.53
C LEU A 8 -13.76 -3.93 11.50
N ALA A 9 -13.28 -2.93 12.25
CA ALA A 9 -12.19 -3.12 13.19
C ALA A 9 -12.54 -4.20 14.23
N GLY A 10 -11.57 -5.08 14.50
CA GLY A 10 -11.76 -6.25 15.38
C GLY A 10 -12.57 -7.40 14.78
N LYS A 11 -13.08 -7.28 13.54
CA LYS A 11 -13.73 -8.36 12.80
C LYS A 11 -12.86 -8.94 11.69
N VAL A 12 -11.99 -8.10 11.13
CA VAL A 12 -11.01 -8.47 10.10
C VAL A 12 -9.68 -7.78 10.41
N ASP A 13 -8.59 -8.38 9.97
CA ASP A 13 -7.24 -7.90 10.30
C ASP A 13 -6.60 -7.11 9.16
N TRP A 14 -7.08 -7.25 7.92
CA TRP A 14 -6.40 -6.74 6.74
C TRP A 14 -7.27 -5.78 5.94
N VAL A 15 -6.63 -4.71 5.44
CA VAL A 15 -7.19 -3.80 4.45
C VAL A 15 -6.43 -3.97 3.15
N TRP A 16 -7.18 -4.30 2.10
CA TRP A 16 -6.69 -4.39 0.73
C TRP A 16 -6.73 -3.01 0.08
N VAL A 17 -5.56 -2.47 -0.29
CA VAL A 17 -5.42 -1.11 -0.82
C VAL A 17 -5.05 -1.19 -2.31
N ASP A 18 -6.07 -1.09 -3.16
CA ASP A 18 -5.91 -1.07 -4.62
C ASP A 18 -6.00 0.34 -5.19
N CYS A 19 -5.23 0.62 -6.24
CA CYS A 19 -5.09 1.92 -6.87
C CYS A 19 -5.12 1.81 -8.39
N PHE A 20 -6.27 2.09 -9.01
CA PHE A 20 -6.40 2.14 -10.47
C PHE A 20 -5.84 3.42 -11.09
N THR A 21 -5.95 4.56 -10.41
CA THR A 21 -5.53 5.87 -10.94
C THR A 21 -4.60 6.60 -9.96
N ARG A 22 -5.15 7.07 -8.85
CA ARG A 22 -4.42 7.78 -7.79
C ARG A 22 -4.38 6.99 -6.49
N PHE A 23 -3.27 7.05 -5.76
CA PHE A 23 -3.13 6.31 -4.51
C PHE A 23 -4.20 6.76 -3.50
N PRO A 24 -5.01 5.83 -2.94
CA PRO A 24 -6.26 6.18 -2.27
C PRO A 24 -6.08 6.65 -0.83
N LEU A 25 -4.90 6.49 -0.22
CA LEU A 25 -4.65 6.84 1.17
C LEU A 25 -3.65 8.00 1.29
N SER A 26 -4.00 8.98 2.12
CA SER A 26 -3.03 9.87 2.77
C SER A 26 -2.27 9.12 3.88
N GLY A 27 -1.18 9.73 4.36
CA GLY A 27 -0.42 9.19 5.50
C GLY A 27 -1.26 9.08 6.77
N ASP A 28 -2.10 10.07 7.05
CA ASP A 28 -2.97 10.08 8.23
C ASP A 28 -4.09 9.04 8.14
N GLU A 29 -4.66 8.80 6.96
CA GLU A 29 -5.64 7.74 6.75
C GLU A 29 -5.02 6.35 6.94
N ALA A 30 -3.81 6.12 6.41
CA ALA A 30 -3.08 4.88 6.62
C ALA A 30 -2.78 4.66 8.11
N ARG A 31 -2.34 5.71 8.82
CA ARG A 31 -2.09 5.65 10.27
C ARG A 31 -3.35 5.31 11.05
N ARG A 32 -4.48 5.98 10.77
CA ARG A 32 -5.77 5.69 11.43
C ARG A 32 -6.21 4.25 11.26
N LEU A 33 -5.99 3.65 10.09
CA LEU A 33 -6.29 2.23 9.86
C LEU A 33 -5.36 1.33 10.71
N GLN A 34 -4.07 1.62 10.73
CA GLN A 34 -3.10 0.84 11.50
C GLN A 34 -3.31 0.96 13.01
N ASP A 35 -3.63 2.15 13.51
CA ASP A 35 -3.96 2.40 14.92
C ASP A 35 -5.23 1.64 15.34
N ALA A 36 -6.14 1.38 14.41
CA ALA A 36 -7.32 0.55 14.63
C ALA A 36 -7.02 -0.97 14.59
N GLY A 37 -5.75 -1.35 14.40
CA GLY A 37 -5.29 -2.74 14.39
C GLY A 37 -5.20 -3.38 13.01
N PHE A 38 -5.45 -2.64 11.92
CA PHE A 38 -5.38 -3.20 10.58
C PHE A 38 -3.95 -3.32 10.06
N ARG A 39 -3.72 -4.38 9.29
CA ARG A 39 -2.56 -4.56 8.41
C ARG A 39 -2.95 -4.13 6.99
N LEU A 40 -2.10 -3.35 6.35
CA LEU A 40 -2.27 -2.88 4.98
C LEU A 40 -1.54 -3.81 4.01
N CYS A 41 -2.25 -4.26 2.99
CA CYS A 41 -1.66 -4.89 1.81
C CYS A 41 -1.91 -3.97 0.60
N ILE A 42 -0.85 -3.45 0.00
CA ILE A 42 -0.95 -2.59 -1.17
C ILE A 42 -0.87 -3.41 -2.45
N VAL A 43 -1.68 -3.05 -3.45
CA VAL A 43 -1.59 -3.63 -4.79
C VAL A 43 -0.57 -2.85 -5.60
N SER A 44 0.36 -3.59 -6.20
CA SER A 44 1.43 -3.02 -7.00
C SER A 44 0.95 -2.54 -8.38
N PRO A 45 1.47 -1.41 -8.91
CA PRO A 45 0.95 -0.78 -10.13
C PRO A 45 0.97 -1.68 -11.38
N GLU A 46 1.92 -2.61 -11.50
CA GLU A 46 2.00 -3.53 -12.65
C GLU A 46 0.85 -4.52 -12.72
N LEU A 47 0.18 -4.81 -11.60
CA LEU A 47 -1.02 -5.64 -11.61
C LEU A 47 -2.20 -4.94 -12.29
N GLN A 48 -2.15 -3.62 -12.41
CA GLN A 48 -3.10 -2.80 -13.16
C GLN A 48 -2.59 -2.44 -14.57
N GLY A 49 -1.54 -3.12 -15.05
CA GLY A 49 -0.99 -2.93 -16.40
C GLY A 49 -0.05 -1.72 -16.55
N ARG A 50 0.38 -1.10 -15.44
CA ARG A 50 1.35 0.01 -15.46
C ARG A 50 2.78 -0.52 -15.57
N ASN A 51 3.72 0.29 -16.05
CA ASN A 51 5.11 -0.13 -16.23
C ASN A 51 5.80 -0.35 -14.86
N ALA A 52 6.15 -1.60 -14.56
CA ALA A 52 6.74 -1.97 -13.28
C ALA A 52 8.06 -1.24 -12.97
N GLU A 53 8.93 -1.05 -13.96
CA GLU A 53 10.29 -0.53 -13.76
C GLU A 53 10.29 0.97 -13.41
N THR A 54 9.32 1.73 -13.90
CA THR A 54 9.20 3.16 -13.59
C THR A 54 8.24 3.41 -12.44
N GLU A 55 7.15 2.64 -12.36
CA GLU A 55 6.05 2.94 -11.46
C GLU A 55 6.25 2.35 -10.07
N ILE A 56 6.90 1.18 -9.92
CA ILE A 56 7.19 0.62 -8.59
C ILE A 56 8.11 1.55 -7.80
N PRO A 57 9.24 2.06 -8.34
CA PRO A 57 10.07 3.01 -7.61
C PRO A 57 9.34 4.30 -7.24
N ALA A 58 8.55 4.87 -8.17
CA ALA A 58 7.78 6.07 -7.91
C ALA A 58 6.72 5.85 -6.81
N TYR A 59 6.08 4.68 -6.82
CA TYR A 59 5.06 4.31 -5.84
C TYR A 59 5.69 4.03 -4.46
N ALA A 60 6.84 3.37 -4.40
CA ALA A 60 7.61 3.19 -3.16
C ALA A 60 8.07 4.54 -2.56
N ALA A 61 8.53 5.47 -3.41
CA ALA A 61 8.89 6.81 -2.99
C ALA A 61 7.67 7.57 -2.42
N LEU A 62 6.50 7.47 -3.08
CA LEU A 62 5.26 8.07 -2.59
C LEU A 62 4.84 7.53 -1.22
N LEU A 63 4.95 6.22 -1.00
CA LEU A 63 4.65 5.61 0.30
C LEU A 63 5.61 6.11 1.38
N THR A 64 6.89 6.22 1.04
CA THR A 64 7.94 6.74 1.95
C THR A 64 7.68 8.19 2.31
N GLU A 65 7.40 9.05 1.32
CA GLU A 65 7.04 10.46 1.49
C GLU A 65 5.83 10.63 2.42
N ARG A 66 4.83 9.76 2.27
CA ARG A 66 3.60 9.77 3.10
C ARG A 66 3.77 9.05 4.44
N GLY A 67 4.93 8.47 4.73
CA GLY A 67 5.17 7.69 5.94
C GLY A 67 4.30 6.44 6.06
N ILE A 68 3.93 5.82 4.93
CA ILE A 68 3.04 4.66 4.87
C ILE A 68 3.89 3.38 4.84
N ALA A 69 3.95 2.69 5.98
CA ALA A 69 4.59 1.38 6.10
C ALA A 69 3.56 0.26 5.90
N ALA A 70 3.40 -0.22 4.67
CA ALA A 70 2.52 -1.35 4.37
C ALA A 70 3.15 -2.67 4.87
N GLN A 71 2.33 -3.57 5.44
CA GLN A 71 2.79 -4.87 5.93
C GLN A 71 2.98 -5.89 4.82
N ALA A 72 2.38 -5.67 3.66
CA ALA A 72 2.53 -6.52 2.49
C ALA A 72 2.34 -5.73 1.18
N VAL A 73 2.92 -6.26 0.12
CA VAL A 73 2.71 -5.81 -1.26
C VAL A 73 2.24 -7.01 -2.09
N CYS A 74 1.09 -6.87 -2.75
CA CYS A 74 0.67 -7.81 -3.79
C CYS A 74 1.35 -7.40 -5.11
N THR A 75 2.30 -8.20 -5.58
CA THR A 75 3.13 -7.88 -6.75
C THR A 75 3.55 -9.15 -7.51
N LYS A 76 3.78 -9.01 -8.82
CA LYS A 76 4.49 -10.02 -9.64
C LYS A 76 5.99 -9.72 -9.75
N ARG A 77 6.46 -8.57 -9.24
CA ARG A 77 7.84 -8.09 -9.31
C ARG A 77 8.42 -7.80 -7.92
N PRO A 78 8.51 -8.83 -7.03
CA PRO A 78 9.09 -8.65 -5.70
C PRO A 78 10.55 -8.20 -5.74
N ASP A 79 11.27 -8.51 -6.82
CA ASP A 79 12.63 -8.03 -7.11
C ASP A 79 12.69 -6.50 -7.15
N LEU A 80 11.80 -5.85 -7.89
CA LEU A 80 11.77 -4.39 -8.01
C LEU A 80 11.36 -3.71 -6.70
N TRP A 81 10.45 -4.32 -5.94
CA TRP A 81 10.06 -3.80 -4.63
C TRP A 81 11.18 -3.86 -3.59
N LYS A 82 11.96 -4.95 -3.57
CA LYS A 82 13.11 -5.05 -2.68
C LYS A 82 14.15 -3.98 -2.99
N ILE A 83 14.44 -3.77 -4.27
CA ILE A 83 15.35 -2.71 -4.72
C ILE A 83 14.80 -1.33 -4.32
N ALA A 84 13.54 -1.05 -4.64
CA ALA A 84 12.91 0.25 -4.39
C ALA A 84 12.81 0.61 -2.90
N LEU A 85 12.66 -0.39 -2.02
CA LEU A 85 12.60 -0.21 -0.57
C LEU A 85 13.94 -0.40 0.14
N GLY A 86 15.03 -0.69 -0.59
CA GLY A 86 16.35 -0.95 -0.01
C GLY A 86 16.40 -2.19 0.89
N LEU A 87 15.53 -3.18 0.65
CA LEU A 87 15.48 -4.43 1.41
C LEU A 87 16.50 -5.43 0.84
N GLN A 88 17.41 -5.90 1.71
CA GLN A 88 18.41 -6.92 1.38
C GLN A 88 17.81 -8.34 1.36
#